data_AF-A0A964WU15-F1
#
_entry.id   AF-A0A964WU15-F1
#
_cell.length_a   1.000
_cell.length_b   1.000
_cell.length_c   1.000
_cell.angle_alpha   90.00
_cell.angle_beta   90.00
_cell.angle_gamma   90.00
#
_symmetry.space_group_name_H-M   'P 1'
#
loop_
_entity.id
_entity.type
_entity.pdbx_description
1 polymer ?
#
loop_
_entity_poly.entity_id
_entity_poly.type
_entity_poly.pdbx_seq_one_letter_code
_entity_poly.pdbx_strand_id
1 'polypeptide(L)'
;MIADPGERARFLAEICSPDWHLGLDRGMPVDDAIAALAALHPERADCIRAYKSRWLDMFEGADEAVVAILAELVRKGFDVTALSNFNQDLFALTVPAYPFLGWFRGATVSGTVRLVKPDPAIYALHAQTFGLEPAATLFFDDSPPNVEAARAAGWNAELFTDAAAMRRDLARWGIETETGADREEVTAGAASSAPVR
;
A
#
# COMPACT_ATOMS: atom_id res chain seq x y z
N MET A 1 -3.67 -24.78 -10.52
CA MET A 1 -3.19 -23.38 -10.56
C MET A 1 -2.39 -23.18 -11.84
N ILE A 2 -2.51 -22.02 -12.46
CA ILE A 2 -1.94 -21.73 -13.80
C ILE A 2 -0.41 -21.63 -13.68
N ALA A 3 0.29 -22.68 -14.10
CA ALA A 3 1.75 -22.77 -14.01
C ALA A 3 2.43 -21.89 -15.07
N ASP A 4 1.92 -21.90 -16.30
CA ASP A 4 2.49 -21.14 -17.41
C ASP A 4 2.35 -19.63 -17.18
N PRO A 5 3.46 -18.86 -17.17
CA PRO A 5 3.41 -17.41 -16.97
C PRO A 5 2.60 -16.67 -18.03
N GLY A 6 2.65 -17.11 -19.30
CA GLY A 6 1.91 -16.46 -20.39
C GLY A 6 0.40 -16.70 -20.31
N GLU A 7 -0.01 -17.88 -19.88
CA GLU A 7 -1.40 -18.20 -19.57
C GLU A 7 -1.89 -17.44 -18.33
N ARG A 8 -1.06 -17.32 -17.29
CA ARG A 8 -1.41 -16.56 -16.08
C ARG A 8 -1.60 -15.08 -16.40
N ALA A 9 -0.72 -14.49 -17.21
CA ALA A 9 -0.86 -13.11 -17.67
C ALA A 9 -2.17 -12.91 -18.46
N ARG A 10 -2.49 -13.81 -19.40
CA ARG A 10 -3.76 -13.76 -20.14
C ARG A 10 -4.98 -13.93 -19.23
N PHE A 11 -4.93 -14.84 -18.27
CA PHE A 11 -6.01 -15.02 -17.29
C PHE A 11 -6.29 -13.74 -16.48
N LEU A 12 -5.25 -13.05 -16.03
CA LEU A 12 -5.38 -11.78 -15.30
C LEU A 12 -5.76 -10.61 -16.22
N ALA A 13 -5.45 -10.68 -17.52
CA ALA A 13 -5.84 -9.65 -18.46
C ALA A 13 -7.31 -9.78 -18.91
N GLU A 14 -7.78 -11.01 -19.12
CA GLU A 14 -9.04 -11.28 -19.82
C GLU A 14 -10.17 -11.78 -18.91
N ILE A 15 -9.85 -12.46 -17.80
CA ILE A 15 -10.86 -13.06 -16.90
C ILE A 15 -10.90 -12.30 -15.58
N CYS A 16 -9.83 -12.35 -14.79
CA CYS A 16 -9.67 -11.49 -13.61
C CYS A 16 -9.17 -10.10 -14.04
N SER A 17 -9.85 -9.52 -15.03
CA SER A 17 -9.41 -8.34 -15.78
C SER A 17 -9.28 -7.09 -14.89
N PRO A 18 -8.59 -6.04 -15.37
CA PRO A 18 -8.52 -4.76 -14.67
C PRO A 18 -9.88 -4.17 -14.33
N ASP A 19 -10.88 -4.28 -15.22
CA ASP A 19 -12.23 -3.78 -14.98
C ASP A 19 -12.96 -4.57 -13.89
N TRP A 20 -12.78 -5.90 -13.86
CA TRP A 20 -13.31 -6.74 -12.79
C TRP A 20 -12.64 -6.41 -11.45
N HIS A 21 -11.31 -6.24 -11.45
CA HIS A 21 -10.55 -5.84 -10.26
C HIS A 21 -10.98 -4.46 -9.74
N LEU A 22 -11.19 -3.49 -10.63
CA LEU A 22 -11.71 -2.17 -10.28
C LEU A 22 -13.12 -2.25 -9.65
N GLY A 23 -13.93 -3.24 -10.04
CA GLY A 23 -15.19 -3.54 -9.37
C GLY A 23 -15.01 -3.93 -7.90
N LEU A 24 -13.96 -4.70 -7.58
CA LEU A 24 -13.59 -5.03 -6.21
C LEU A 24 -13.16 -3.78 -5.42
N ASP A 25 -12.35 -2.92 -6.03
CA ASP A 25 -11.89 -1.67 -5.41
C ASP A 25 -13.04 -0.70 -5.14
N ARG A 26 -14.11 -0.76 -5.94
CA ARG A 26 -15.35 -0.01 -5.73
C ARG A 26 -16.26 -0.60 -4.64
N GLY A 27 -15.85 -1.70 -4.01
CA GLY A 27 -16.52 -2.26 -2.84
C GLY A 27 -17.43 -3.46 -3.11
N MET A 28 -17.30 -4.11 -4.28
CA MET A 28 -17.98 -5.39 -4.50
C MET A 28 -17.45 -6.44 -3.50
N PRO A 29 -18.30 -7.17 -2.77
CA PRO A 29 -17.84 -8.29 -1.95
C PRO A 29 -17.10 -9.31 -2.80
N VAL A 30 -15.92 -9.75 -2.35
CA VAL A 30 -15.05 -10.58 -3.18
C VAL A 30 -15.68 -11.93 -3.52
N ASP A 31 -16.48 -12.49 -2.62
CA ASP A 31 -17.15 -13.77 -2.84
C ASP A 31 -18.24 -13.66 -3.91
N ASP A 32 -18.99 -12.55 -3.92
CA ASP A 32 -20.00 -12.28 -4.95
C ASP A 32 -19.36 -12.08 -6.32
N ALA A 33 -18.25 -11.34 -6.37
CA ALA A 33 -17.49 -11.09 -7.60
C ALA A 33 -16.91 -12.39 -8.18
N ILE A 34 -16.36 -13.26 -7.32
CA ILE A 34 -15.84 -14.58 -7.70
C ILE A 34 -16.97 -15.49 -8.19
N ALA A 35 -18.09 -15.54 -7.47
CA ALA A 35 -19.23 -16.37 -7.85
C ALA A 35 -19.79 -15.98 -9.21
N ALA A 36 -19.97 -14.67 -9.44
CA ALA A 36 -20.45 -14.14 -10.72
C ALA A 36 -19.47 -14.44 -11.86
N LEU A 37 -18.17 -14.20 -11.66
CA LEU A 37 -17.16 -14.45 -12.70
C LEU A 37 -16.99 -15.95 -13.01
N ALA A 38 -17.04 -16.81 -11.99
CA ALA A 38 -16.97 -18.26 -12.17
C ALA A 38 -18.19 -18.84 -12.91
N ALA A 39 -19.37 -18.21 -12.78
CA ALA A 39 -20.55 -18.59 -13.55
C ALA A 39 -20.42 -18.22 -15.04
N LEU A 40 -19.70 -17.14 -15.36
CA LEU A 40 -19.41 -16.72 -16.74
C LEU A 40 -18.31 -17.57 -17.39
N HIS A 41 -17.36 -18.07 -16.59
CA HIS A 41 -16.22 -18.87 -17.05
C HIS A 41 -16.14 -20.20 -16.29
N PRO A 42 -17.11 -21.12 -16.48
CA PRO A 42 -17.18 -22.37 -15.74
C PRO A 42 -15.93 -23.24 -15.91
N GLU A 43 -15.27 -23.18 -17.06
CA GLU A 43 -14.02 -23.87 -17.36
C GLU A 43 -12.80 -23.33 -16.59
N ARG A 44 -12.91 -22.12 -16.02
CA ARG A 44 -11.88 -21.48 -15.20
C ARG A 44 -12.32 -21.25 -13.76
N ALA A 45 -13.48 -21.77 -13.35
CA ALA A 45 -14.07 -21.53 -12.04
C ALA A 45 -13.12 -21.80 -10.87
N ASP A 46 -12.32 -22.87 -10.94
CA ASP A 46 -11.34 -23.17 -9.88
C ASP A 46 -10.19 -22.18 -9.83
N CYS A 47 -9.74 -21.68 -10.99
CA CYS A 47 -8.72 -20.63 -11.05
C CYS A 47 -9.27 -19.29 -10.52
N ILE A 48 -10.53 -18.99 -10.78
CA ILE A 48 -11.21 -17.78 -10.28
C ILE A 48 -11.38 -17.85 -8.76
N ARG A 49 -11.85 -18.98 -8.22
CA ARG A 49 -11.94 -19.19 -6.76
C ARG A 49 -10.57 -19.10 -6.09
N ALA A 50 -9.52 -19.57 -6.77
CA ALA A 50 -8.16 -19.49 -6.26
C ALA A 50 -7.66 -18.04 -6.08
N TYR A 51 -8.26 -17.05 -6.75
CA TYR A 51 -7.93 -15.64 -6.59
C TYR A 51 -8.00 -15.19 -5.12
N LYS A 52 -9.11 -15.51 -4.42
CA LYS A 52 -9.24 -15.23 -2.98
C LYS A 52 -8.50 -16.26 -2.13
N SER A 53 -8.65 -17.55 -2.42
CA SER A 53 -8.12 -18.60 -1.53
C SER A 53 -6.59 -18.65 -1.51
N ARG A 54 -5.93 -18.09 -2.51
CA ARG A 54 -4.47 -17.97 -2.62
C ARG A 54 -4.01 -16.51 -2.70
N TRP A 55 -4.83 -15.58 -2.22
CA TRP A 55 -4.54 -14.14 -2.26
C TRP A 55 -3.15 -13.80 -1.73
N LEU A 56 -2.79 -14.36 -0.56
CA LEU A 56 -1.49 -14.09 0.07
C LEU A 56 -0.30 -14.65 -0.73
N ASP A 57 -0.51 -15.70 -1.52
CA ASP A 57 0.54 -16.28 -2.37
C ASP A 57 0.87 -15.39 -3.58
N MET A 58 0.05 -14.37 -3.86
CA MET A 58 0.28 -13.44 -4.97
C MET A 58 1.30 -12.35 -4.65
N PHE A 59 1.67 -12.20 -3.37
CA PHE A 59 2.68 -11.25 -2.93
C PHE A 59 4.03 -11.93 -2.76
N GLU A 60 5.10 -11.28 -3.21
CA GLU A 60 6.48 -11.75 -2.97
C GLU A 60 6.98 -11.41 -1.56
N GLY A 61 6.19 -10.67 -0.79
CA GLY A 61 6.54 -10.13 0.52
C GLY A 61 6.28 -8.64 0.59
N ALA A 62 6.68 -8.03 1.71
CA ALA A 62 6.72 -6.57 1.84
C ALA A 62 8.03 -6.04 1.24
N ASP A 63 8.02 -4.81 0.73
CA ASP A 63 9.27 -4.10 0.46
C ASP A 63 9.86 -3.62 1.79
N GLU A 64 10.84 -4.36 2.31
CA GLU A 64 11.48 -4.08 3.60
C GLU A 64 12.14 -2.69 3.66
N ALA A 65 12.59 -2.14 2.52
CA ALA A 65 13.18 -0.80 2.49
C ALA A 65 12.11 0.27 2.67
N VAL A 66 10.92 0.08 2.08
CA VAL A 66 9.76 0.97 2.30
C VAL A 66 9.20 0.82 3.72
N VAL A 67 9.11 -0.42 4.23
CA VAL A 67 8.67 -0.68 5.61
C VAL A 67 9.62 -0.01 6.62
N ALA A 68 10.93 -0.02 6.35
CA ALA A 68 11.89 0.70 7.17
C ALA A 68 11.69 2.22 7.16
N ILE A 69 11.34 2.82 6.01
CA ILE A 69 11.00 4.25 5.93
C ILE A 69 9.74 4.53 6.76
N LEU A 70 8.69 3.73 6.62
CA LEU A 70 7.46 3.88 7.41
C LEU A 70 7.74 3.79 8.92
N ALA A 71 8.50 2.78 9.34
CA ALA A 71 8.88 2.60 10.75
C ALA A 71 9.62 3.83 11.29
N GLU A 72 10.51 4.40 10.47
CA GLU A 72 11.27 5.59 10.82
C GLU A 72 10.39 6.82 10.97
N LEU A 73 9.48 7.07 10.00
CA LEU A 73 8.54 8.17 10.05
C LEU A 73 7.65 8.10 11.30
N VAL A 74 7.09 6.92 11.57
CA VAL A 74 6.26 6.69 12.76
C VAL A 74 7.06 6.91 14.05
N ARG A 75 8.29 6.37 14.12
CA ARG A 75 9.19 6.57 15.29
C ARG A 75 9.54 8.04 15.52
N LYS A 76 9.73 8.81 14.44
CA LYS A 76 9.99 10.26 14.50
C LYS A 76 8.74 11.08 14.84
N GLY A 77 7.58 10.44 14.99
CA GLY A 77 6.33 11.09 15.38
C GLY A 77 5.59 11.75 14.22
N PHE A 78 5.92 11.42 12.97
CA PHE A 78 5.12 11.86 11.84
C PHE A 78 3.73 11.21 11.89
N ASP A 79 2.73 11.98 11.50
CA ASP A 79 1.37 11.48 11.33
C ASP A 79 1.26 10.79 9.96
N VAL A 80 1.16 9.46 9.97
CA VAL A 80 1.15 8.64 8.76
C VAL A 80 -0.18 7.88 8.66
N THR A 81 -0.93 8.14 7.59
CA THR A 81 -2.18 7.48 7.25
C THR A 81 -2.06 6.78 5.89
N ALA A 82 -2.93 5.78 5.64
CA ALA A 82 -2.94 5.04 4.39
C ALA A 82 -4.19 5.36 3.55
N LEU A 83 -4.02 5.56 2.24
CA LEU A 83 -5.11 5.73 1.28
C LEU A 83 -4.92 4.76 0.11
N SER A 84 -5.74 3.70 0.04
CA SER A 84 -5.52 2.58 -0.88
C SER A 84 -6.77 2.24 -1.69
N ASN A 85 -6.58 2.04 -2.99
CA ASN A 85 -7.55 1.29 -3.80
C ASN A 85 -7.35 -0.19 -3.45
N PHE A 86 -8.29 -0.74 -2.70
CA PHE A 86 -8.22 -2.12 -2.23
C PHE A 86 -9.64 -2.57 -1.86
N ASN A 87 -9.99 -3.79 -2.26
CA ASN A 87 -11.14 -4.50 -1.73
C ASN A 87 -11.08 -4.70 -0.20
N GLN A 88 -12.20 -4.45 0.48
CA GLN A 88 -12.32 -4.52 1.93
C GLN A 88 -12.09 -5.93 2.50
N ASP A 89 -12.58 -6.97 1.82
CA ASP A 89 -12.49 -8.34 2.32
C ASP A 89 -11.06 -8.87 2.17
N LEU A 90 -10.43 -8.58 1.04
CA LEU A 90 -9.04 -8.94 0.79
C LEU A 90 -8.08 -8.14 1.67
N PHE A 91 -8.35 -6.86 1.94
CA PHE A 91 -7.57 -6.07 2.88
C PHE A 91 -7.62 -6.68 4.30
N ALA A 92 -8.79 -7.11 4.76
CA ALA A 92 -8.95 -7.79 6.05
C ALA A 92 -8.16 -9.11 6.12
N LEU A 93 -7.98 -9.82 5.00
CA LEU A 93 -7.11 -11.00 4.91
C LEU A 93 -5.62 -10.64 4.90
N THR A 94 -5.25 -9.49 4.34
CA THR A 94 -3.85 -9.03 4.23
C THR A 94 -3.29 -8.50 5.55
N VAL A 95 -4.09 -7.77 6.34
CA VAL A 95 -3.60 -7.12 7.58
C VAL A 95 -2.90 -8.09 8.56
N PRO A 96 -3.44 -9.29 8.86
CA PRO A 96 -2.76 -10.24 9.76
C PRO A 96 -1.42 -10.76 9.21
N ALA A 97 -1.24 -10.80 7.89
CA ALA A 97 -0.02 -11.27 7.25
C ALA A 97 1.09 -10.20 7.22
N TYR A 98 0.72 -8.92 7.30
CA TYR A 98 1.64 -7.78 7.21
C TYR A 98 1.43 -6.81 8.38
N PRO A 99 2.06 -7.06 9.54
CA PRO A 99 1.83 -6.27 10.76
C PRO A 99 2.09 -4.77 10.61
N PHE A 100 2.96 -4.35 9.67
CA PHE A 100 3.25 -2.94 9.43
C PHE A 100 2.03 -2.13 8.96
N LEU A 101 1.02 -2.80 8.38
CA LEU A 101 -0.25 -2.16 8.02
C LEU A 101 -1.02 -1.64 9.24
N GLY A 102 -0.67 -2.09 10.45
CA GLY A 102 -1.19 -1.57 11.71
C GLY A 102 -0.42 -0.37 12.26
N TRP A 103 0.65 0.10 11.62
CA TRP A 103 1.46 1.23 12.11
C TRP A 103 0.92 2.59 11.70
N PHE A 104 0.08 2.63 10.67
CA PHE A 104 -0.64 3.84 10.27
C PHE A 104 -1.62 4.25 11.37
N ARG A 105 -1.82 5.56 11.58
CA ARG A 105 -2.88 6.07 12.47
C ARG A 105 -4.26 5.60 12.02
N GLY A 106 -4.44 5.41 10.72
CA GLY A 106 -5.61 4.76 10.13
C GLY A 106 -5.49 4.65 8.62
N ALA A 107 -6.43 3.90 8.02
CA ALA A 107 -6.47 3.66 6.59
C ALA A 107 -7.85 3.99 6.01
N THR A 108 -7.87 4.66 4.86
CA THR A 108 -9.03 4.69 3.95
C THR A 108 -8.83 3.63 2.89
N VAL A 109 -9.68 2.60 2.95
CA VAL A 109 -9.73 1.49 2.01
C VAL A 109 -10.89 1.71 1.05
N SER A 110 -10.61 1.82 -0.24
CA SER A 110 -11.61 2.20 -1.26
C SER A 110 -12.85 1.31 -1.24
N GLY A 111 -12.69 -0.01 -1.08
CA GLY A 111 -13.81 -0.94 -1.07
C GLY A 111 -14.77 -0.71 0.11
N THR A 112 -14.23 -0.24 1.23
CA THR A 112 -15.02 0.12 2.42
C THR A 112 -15.82 1.41 2.20
N VAL A 113 -15.18 2.43 1.61
CA VAL A 113 -15.80 3.76 1.43
C VAL A 113 -16.51 3.94 0.09
N ARG A 114 -16.38 2.98 -0.82
CA ARG A 114 -16.95 2.95 -2.18
C ARG A 114 -16.57 4.17 -3.04
N LEU A 115 -15.38 4.70 -2.79
CA LEU A 115 -14.73 5.76 -3.56
C LEU A 115 -13.34 5.25 -3.92
N VAL A 116 -12.88 5.51 -5.14
CA VAL A 116 -11.59 5.03 -5.64
C VAL A 116 -10.75 6.21 -6.12
N LYS A 117 -9.43 6.17 -5.90
CA LYS A 117 -8.51 7.05 -6.62
C LYS A 117 -8.60 6.74 -8.12
N PRO A 118 -8.54 7.74 -9.03
CA PRO A 118 -8.20 9.14 -8.79
C PRO A 118 -9.42 10.07 -8.55
N ASP A 119 -10.57 9.57 -8.10
CA ASP A 119 -11.73 10.41 -7.83
C ASP A 119 -11.41 11.44 -6.71
N PRO A 120 -11.57 12.76 -6.94
CA PRO A 120 -11.28 13.78 -5.93
C PRO A 120 -12.02 13.57 -4.59
N ALA A 121 -13.18 12.91 -4.61
CA ALA A 121 -13.98 12.64 -3.41
C ALA A 121 -13.24 11.77 -2.39
N ILE A 122 -12.38 10.84 -2.81
CA ILE A 122 -11.66 9.97 -1.87
C ILE A 122 -10.58 10.72 -1.09
N TYR A 123 -9.90 11.69 -1.75
CA TYR A 123 -8.90 12.54 -1.10
C TYR A 123 -9.58 13.47 -0.10
N ALA A 124 -10.71 14.09 -0.49
CA ALA A 124 -11.48 14.93 0.41
C ALA A 124 -11.98 14.15 1.65
N LEU A 125 -12.51 12.93 1.43
CA LEU A 125 -12.93 12.06 2.52
C LEU A 125 -11.77 11.70 3.45
N HIS A 126 -10.61 11.33 2.89
CA HIS A 126 -9.44 10.97 3.68
C HIS A 126 -8.96 12.14 4.53
N ALA A 127 -8.80 13.33 3.94
CA ALA A 127 -8.40 14.54 4.65
C ALA A 127 -9.39 14.86 5.78
N GLN A 128 -10.70 14.81 5.52
CA GLN A 128 -11.72 15.06 6.54
C GLN A 128 -11.69 14.03 7.67
N THR A 129 -11.59 12.74 7.35
CA THR A 129 -11.61 11.64 8.32
C THR A 129 -10.47 11.75 9.32
N PHE A 130 -9.30 12.16 8.83
CA PHE A 130 -8.07 12.19 9.60
C PHE A 130 -7.68 13.60 10.07
N GLY A 131 -8.42 14.63 9.69
CA GLY A 131 -8.12 16.02 10.03
C GLY A 131 -6.83 16.52 9.39
N LEU A 132 -6.54 16.08 8.16
CA LEU A 132 -5.35 16.48 7.43
C LEU A 132 -5.56 17.84 6.76
N GLU A 133 -4.51 18.66 6.76
CA GLU A 133 -4.42 19.86 5.92
C GLU A 133 -3.77 19.45 4.59
N PRO A 134 -4.49 19.50 3.45
CA PRO A 134 -3.95 19.12 2.15
C PRO A 134 -2.57 19.72 1.85
N ALA A 135 -2.41 21.04 2.07
CA ALA A 135 -1.17 21.74 1.77
C ALA A 135 0.01 21.33 2.69
N ALA A 136 -0.26 20.69 3.82
CA ALA A 136 0.74 20.14 4.75
C ALA A 136 0.85 18.61 4.67
N THR A 137 0.13 17.97 3.75
CA THR A 137 0.13 16.52 3.56
C THR A 137 0.98 16.17 2.35
N LEU A 138 1.88 15.19 2.52
CA LEU A 138 2.68 14.61 1.45
C LEU A 138 2.17 13.21 1.13
N PHE A 139 1.75 13.00 -0.12
CA PHE A 139 1.20 11.74 -0.61
C PHE A 139 2.15 11.04 -1.58
N PHE A 140 2.29 9.73 -1.44
CA PHE A 140 3.06 8.88 -2.33
C PHE A 140 2.12 7.84 -2.97
N ASP A 141 2.21 7.70 -4.29
CA ASP A 141 1.46 6.71 -5.07
C ASP A 141 2.25 6.36 -6.33
N ASP A 142 2.17 5.11 -6.78
CA ASP A 142 2.85 4.62 -7.99
C ASP A 142 2.06 4.88 -9.28
N SER A 143 0.80 5.30 -9.17
CA SER A 143 -0.06 5.65 -10.30
C SER A 143 -0.01 7.16 -10.60
N PRO A 144 0.51 7.57 -11.77
CA PRO A 144 0.52 8.99 -12.15
C PRO A 144 -0.86 9.68 -12.10
N PRO A 145 -1.97 9.05 -12.57
CA PRO A 145 -3.31 9.62 -12.40
C PRO A 145 -3.68 9.91 -10.94
N ASN A 146 -3.28 9.06 -9.99
CA ASN A 146 -3.56 9.26 -8.58
C ASN A 146 -2.75 10.43 -7.99
N VAL A 147 -1.49 10.57 -8.41
CA VAL A 147 -0.61 11.69 -8.01
C VAL A 147 -1.17 13.01 -8.53
N GLU A 148 -1.54 13.07 -9.80
CA GLU A 148 -2.10 14.30 -10.40
C GLU A 148 -3.44 14.70 -9.77
N ALA A 149 -4.31 13.73 -9.45
CA ALA A 149 -5.55 14.01 -8.74
C ALA A 149 -5.32 14.52 -7.30
N ALA A 150 -4.33 13.97 -6.59
CA ALA A 150 -3.95 14.47 -5.26
C ALA A 150 -3.47 15.93 -5.34
N ARG A 151 -2.61 16.24 -6.31
CA ARG A 151 -2.14 17.62 -6.58
C ARG A 151 -3.30 18.55 -6.90
N ALA A 152 -4.23 18.11 -7.77
CA ALA A 152 -5.43 18.86 -8.09
C ALA A 152 -6.36 19.08 -6.88
N ALA A 153 -6.33 18.18 -5.90
CA ALA A 153 -7.02 18.31 -4.63
C ALA A 153 -6.27 19.18 -3.59
N GLY A 154 -5.12 19.77 -3.97
CA GLY A 154 -4.35 20.68 -3.12
C GLY A 154 -3.32 20.00 -2.21
N TRP A 155 -3.04 18.72 -2.43
CA TRP A 155 -2.04 17.98 -1.66
C TRP A 155 -0.65 18.13 -2.28
N ASN A 156 0.39 17.99 -1.46
CA ASN A 156 1.71 17.67 -2.00
C ASN A 156 1.70 16.19 -2.37
N ALA A 157 2.17 15.84 -3.57
CA ALA A 157 2.23 14.44 -3.98
C ALA A 157 3.43 14.16 -4.88
N GLU A 158 4.00 12.98 -4.69
CA GLU A 158 5.19 12.49 -5.41
C GLU A 158 4.90 11.09 -5.97
N LEU A 159 5.39 10.86 -7.20
CA LEU A 159 5.29 9.55 -7.85
C LEU A 159 6.26 8.59 -7.19
N PHE A 160 5.74 7.55 -6.55
CA PHE A 160 6.55 6.50 -5.96
C PHE A 160 7.12 5.60 -7.05
N THR A 161 8.44 5.39 -7.03
CA THR A 161 9.12 4.42 -7.91
C THR A 161 9.87 3.36 -7.11
N ASP A 162 10.63 3.79 -6.11
CA ASP A 162 11.42 2.93 -5.23
C ASP A 162 11.74 3.64 -3.90
N ALA A 163 12.23 2.88 -2.92
CA ALA A 163 12.57 3.42 -1.60
C ALA A 163 13.66 4.51 -1.65
N ALA A 164 14.63 4.44 -2.55
CA ALA A 164 15.69 5.44 -2.64
C ALA A 164 15.17 6.77 -3.21
N ALA A 165 14.25 6.72 -4.17
CA ALA A 165 13.52 7.88 -4.67
C ALA A 165 12.65 8.49 -3.57
N MET A 166 11.88 7.68 -2.85
CA MET A 166 11.05 8.15 -1.74
C MET A 166 11.88 8.91 -0.69
N ARG A 167 13.07 8.43 -0.32
CA ARG A 167 13.96 9.15 0.61
C ARG A 167 14.44 10.49 0.07
N ARG A 168 14.79 10.56 -1.22
CA ARG A 168 15.17 11.84 -1.86
C ARG A 168 14.00 12.82 -1.88
N ASP A 169 12.79 12.32 -2.12
CA ASP A 169 11.58 13.13 -2.14
C ASP A 169 11.28 13.66 -0.74
N LEU A 170 11.29 12.79 0.28
CA LEU A 170 11.16 13.18 1.68
C LEU A 170 12.18 14.26 2.08
N ALA A 171 13.45 14.12 1.68
CA ALA A 171 14.48 15.13 1.94
C ALA A 171 14.19 16.48 1.27
N ARG A 172 13.63 16.50 0.04
CA ARG A 172 13.19 17.76 -0.61
C ARG A 172 12.10 18.47 0.18
N TRP A 173 11.30 17.72 0.92
CA TRP A 173 10.27 18.24 1.83
C TRP A 173 10.80 18.51 3.25
N GLY A 174 12.11 18.42 3.48
CA GLY A 174 12.74 18.64 4.77
C GLY A 174 12.54 17.50 5.77
N ILE A 175 12.11 16.33 5.30
CA ILE A 175 11.93 15.11 6.10
C ILE A 175 13.18 14.25 5.93
N GLU A 176 14.12 14.42 6.84
CA GLU A 176 15.35 13.62 6.85
C GLU A 176 15.04 12.16 7.22
N THR A 177 15.65 11.24 6.48
CA THR A 177 15.55 9.80 6.77
C THR A 177 16.94 9.18 6.92
N GLU A 178 17.11 8.30 7.90
CA GLU A 178 18.34 7.57 8.19
C GLU A 178 18.68 6.67 7.01
N THR A 179 19.90 6.80 6.48
CA THR A 179 20.39 5.84 5.50
C THR A 179 20.95 4.63 6.23
N GLY A 180 20.94 3.45 5.61
CA GLY A 180 21.48 2.23 6.23
C GLY A 180 22.95 2.33 6.70
N ALA A 181 23.67 3.38 6.28
CA ALA A 181 25.03 3.71 6.71
C ALA A 181 25.11 4.30 8.13
N ASP A 182 24.03 4.90 8.65
CA ASP A 182 24.02 5.58 9.96
C ASP A 182 23.91 4.57 11.14
N ARG A 183 23.76 3.28 10.84
CA ARG A 183 23.68 2.20 11.85
C ARG A 183 25.03 1.75 12.38
N GLU A 184 26.16 2.11 11.76
CA GLU A 184 27.49 1.69 12.22
C GLU A 184 28.13 2.60 13.29
N GLU A 185 27.62 3.82 13.53
CA GLU A 185 28.31 4.77 14.43
C GLU A 185 27.82 4.78 15.90
N VAL A 186 26.82 3.98 16.28
CA VAL A 186 26.29 3.99 17.66
C VAL A 186 26.93 2.93 18.59
N THR A 187 27.84 2.08 18.10
CA THR A 187 28.55 1.08 18.94
C THR A 187 30.06 1.30 19.01
N ALA A 188 30.51 2.50 19.36
CA ALA A 188 31.91 2.74 19.74
C ALA A 188 32.02 3.90 20.74
N GLY A 189 31.40 3.77 21.90
CA GLY A 189 31.34 4.88 22.87
C GLY A 189 31.08 4.49 24.32
N ALA A 190 31.63 3.37 24.80
CA ALA A 190 31.77 3.14 26.23
C ALA A 190 33.00 2.25 26.50
N ALA A 191 34.16 2.89 26.49
CA ALA A 191 35.39 2.31 27.01
C ALA A 191 35.33 2.25 28.55
N SER A 192 35.53 1.05 29.07
CA SER A 192 36.49 0.71 30.13
C SER A 192 36.65 1.69 31.31
N SER A 193 36.25 1.24 32.50
CA SER A 193 37.08 1.41 33.69
C SER A 193 37.32 0.03 34.34
N ALA A 194 38.61 -0.23 34.56
CA ALA A 194 39.22 -1.53 34.89
C ALA A 194 39.08 -1.90 36.39
N PRO A 195 39.49 -3.12 36.80
CA PRO A 195 39.02 -3.79 38.01
C PRO A 195 39.87 -3.52 39.24
N VAL A 196 39.31 -3.71 40.44
CA VAL A 196 40.10 -3.93 41.67
C VAL A 196 39.39 -4.93 42.59
N ARG A 197 40.01 -6.11 42.69
CA ARG A 197 40.00 -7.16 43.74
C ARG A 197 38.68 -7.71 44.29
#